data_AF-A0A7J4G747-F1
#
_entry.id   AF-A0A7J4G747-F1
#
_cell.length_a   1.000
_cell.length_b   1.000
_cell.length_c   1.000
_cell.angle_alpha   90.00
_cell.angle_beta   90.00
_cell.angle_gamma   90.00
#
_symmetry.space_group_name_H-M   'P 1'
#
loop_
_entity.id
_entity.type
_entity.pdbx_description
1 polymer ?
#
loop_
_entity_poly.entity_id
_entity_poly.type
_entity_poly.pdbx_seq_one_letter_code
_entity_poly.pdbx_strand_id
1 'polypeptide(L)'
;MSPELTEIVLLFFGGIAISSFWLLINLVVSYHPYHNPAVPFFSVFISGAIAIFFTAALSENISTIEATRIALTNGGSGLLQILPFAYVVFLFFLLKASLRRRPQDPLLALLDEE
;
A
#
# COMPACT_ATOMS: atom_id res chain seq x y z
N MET A 1 21.83 -15.63 -6.44
CA MET A 1 20.64 -15.89 -5.61
C MET A 1 19.75 -16.88 -6.35
N SER A 2 18.94 -17.72 -5.68
CA SER A 2 17.98 -18.54 -6.43
C SER A 2 16.96 -17.62 -7.11
N PRO A 3 16.42 -18.01 -8.28
CA PRO A 3 15.49 -17.16 -9.04
C PRO A 3 14.25 -16.77 -8.22
N GLU A 4 13.73 -17.68 -7.39
CA GLU A 4 12.58 -17.43 -6.51
C GLU A 4 12.87 -16.36 -5.45
N LEU A 5 14.07 -16.38 -4.85
CA LEU A 5 14.46 -15.36 -3.88
C LEU A 5 14.61 -14.00 -4.56
N THR A 6 15.15 -13.97 -5.79
CA THR A 6 15.26 -12.72 -6.57
C THR A 6 13.89 -12.12 -6.82
N GLU A 7 12.91 -12.93 -7.19
CA GLU A 7 11.54 -12.48 -7.41
C GLU A 7 10.92 -11.88 -6.14
N ILE A 8 11.06 -12.55 -4.99
CA ILE A 8 10.55 -12.04 -3.70
C ILE A 8 11.17 -10.69 -3.35
N VAL A 9 12.50 -10.56 -3.52
CA VAL A 9 13.23 -9.32 -3.23
C VAL A 9 12.79 -8.20 -4.19
N LEU A 10 12.58 -8.51 -5.47
CA LEU A 10 12.08 -7.56 -6.45
C LEU A 10 10.64 -7.11 -6.17
N LEU A 11 9.77 -8.02 -5.72
CA LEU A 11 8.42 -7.68 -5.26
C LEU A 11 8.46 -6.77 -4.03
N PHE A 12 9.33 -7.06 -3.06
CA PHE A 12 9.50 -6.26 -1.85
C PHE A 12 9.95 -4.82 -2.18
N PHE A 13 11.02 -4.67 -2.96
CA PHE A 13 11.47 -3.34 -3.38
C PHE A 13 10.49 -2.64 -4.31
N GLY A 14 9.75 -3.37 -5.14
CA GLY A 14 8.66 -2.80 -5.92
C GLY A 14 7.55 -2.22 -5.05
N GLY A 15 7.20 -2.91 -3.97
CA GLY A 15 6.26 -2.43 -2.96
C GLY A 15 6.73 -1.15 -2.26
N ILE A 16 8.02 -1.07 -1.92
CA ILE A 16 8.62 0.16 -1.37
C ILE A 16 8.53 1.29 -2.41
N ALA A 17 8.90 1.04 -3.67
CA ALA A 17 8.86 2.07 -4.71
C ALA A 17 7.45 2.63 -4.91
N ILE A 18 6.43 1.77 -5.08
CA ILE A 18 5.06 2.23 -5.33
C ILE A 18 4.45 2.96 -4.12
N SER A 19 4.73 2.47 -2.90
CA SER A 19 4.28 3.14 -1.68
C SER A 19 4.98 4.49 -1.49
N SER A 20 6.26 4.60 -1.80
CA SER A 20 6.98 5.87 -1.77
C SER A 20 6.37 6.89 -2.74
N PHE A 21 6.07 6.50 -3.98
CA PHE A 21 5.39 7.38 -4.94
C PHE A 21 4.02 7.83 -4.42
N TRP A 22 3.22 6.91 -3.90
CA TRP A 22 1.90 7.23 -3.34
C TRP A 22 1.99 8.19 -2.15
N LEU A 23 2.95 7.97 -1.25
CA LEU A 23 3.16 8.83 -0.08
C LEU A 23 3.68 10.21 -0.46
N LEU A 24 4.56 10.32 -1.45
CA LEU A 24 5.01 11.62 -1.97
C LEU A 24 3.85 12.43 -2.53
N ILE A 25 2.96 11.80 -3.32
CA ILE A 25 1.74 12.46 -3.81
C ILE A 25 0.87 12.92 -2.64
N ASN A 26 0.64 12.06 -1.64
CA ASN A 26 -0.17 12.42 -0.48
C ASN A 26 0.43 13.57 0.34
N LEU A 27 1.75 13.61 0.52
CA LEU A 27 2.45 14.69 1.23
C LEU A 27 2.32 16.03 0.50
N VAL A 28 2.34 16.02 -0.83
CA VAL A 28 2.15 17.22 -1.66
C VAL A 28 0.70 17.69 -1.60
N VAL A 29 -0.27 16.78 -1.75
CA VAL A 29 -1.70 17.11 -1.75
C VAL A 29 -2.19 17.55 -0.37
N SER A 30 -1.65 16.94 0.70
CA SER A 30 -2.02 17.23 2.09
C SER A 30 -1.14 18.31 2.73
N TYR A 31 -0.42 19.08 1.91
CA TYR A 31 0.47 20.13 2.41
C TYR A 31 -0.31 21.14 3.25
N HIS A 32 0.18 21.41 4.47
CA HIS A 32 -0.43 22.38 5.37
C HIS A 32 0.60 23.42 5.82
N PRO A 33 0.28 24.73 5.83
CA PRO A 33 1.25 25.80 6.12
C PRO A 33 1.94 25.70 7.48
N TYR A 34 1.29 25.04 8.45
CA TYR A 34 1.77 24.92 9.83
C TYR A 34 2.51 23.61 10.11
N HIS A 35 2.58 22.70 9.14
CA HIS A 35 3.30 21.44 9.26
C HIS A 35 4.52 21.48 8.35
N ASN A 36 5.69 21.08 8.84
CA ASN A 36 6.89 20.98 8.00
C ASN A 36 6.98 19.57 7.40
N PRO A 37 6.52 19.34 6.15
CA PRO A 37 6.58 18.02 5.53
C PRO A 37 7.98 17.66 5.03
N ALA A 38 8.99 18.53 5.18
CA ALA A 38 10.29 18.32 4.54
C ALA A 38 10.94 17.00 4.98
N VAL A 39 10.92 16.71 6.29
CA VAL A 39 11.49 15.47 6.85
C VAL A 39 10.79 14.22 6.29
N PRO A 40 9.45 14.07 6.37
CA PRO A 40 8.78 12.91 5.78
C PRO A 40 8.89 12.88 4.25
N PHE A 41 8.97 14.02 3.57
CA PHE A 41 9.15 14.05 2.13
C PHE A 41 10.51 13.46 1.72
N PHE A 42 11.61 13.95 2.33
CA PHE A 42 12.94 13.45 2.00
C PHE A 42 13.15 12.00 2.43
N SER A 43 12.59 11.56 3.56
CA SER A 43 12.71 10.17 3.99
C SER A 43 12.03 9.21 3.00
N VAL A 44 10.82 9.56 2.55
CA VAL A 44 10.07 8.77 1.56
C VAL A 44 10.75 8.80 0.20
N PHE A 45 11.26 9.96 -0.22
CA PHE A 45 12.01 10.11 -1.47
C PHE A 45 13.26 9.24 -1.49
N ILE A 46 14.07 9.28 -0.43
CA ILE A 46 15.28 8.46 -0.28
C ILE A 46 14.90 6.97 -0.28
N SER A 47 13.83 6.58 0.42
CA SER A 47 13.35 5.20 0.43
C SER A 47 12.99 4.69 -0.97
N GLY A 48 12.27 5.50 -1.76
CA GLY A 48 11.94 5.16 -3.15
C GLY A 48 13.17 5.07 -4.04
N ALA A 49 14.13 5.99 -3.89
CA ALA A 49 15.39 5.97 -4.63
C ALA A 49 16.23 4.73 -4.32
N ILE A 50 16.31 4.34 -3.04
CA ILE A 50 17.00 3.11 -2.61
C ILE A 50 16.32 1.89 -3.24
N ALA A 51 14.99 1.83 -3.24
CA ALA A 51 14.26 0.71 -3.85
C ALA A 51 14.52 0.56 -5.35
N ILE A 52 14.55 1.68 -6.08
CA ILE A 52 14.89 1.68 -7.52
C ILE A 52 16.35 1.27 -7.73
N PHE A 53 17.28 1.74 -6.88
CA PHE A 53 18.68 1.36 -6.96
C PHE A 53 18.88 -0.15 -6.76
N PHE A 54 18.26 -0.75 -5.75
CA PHE A 54 18.32 -2.20 -5.56
C PHE A 54 17.72 -2.96 -6.75
N THR A 55 16.57 -2.50 -7.27
CA THR A 55 15.96 -3.08 -8.47
C THR A 55 16.91 -3.06 -9.67
N ALA A 56 17.62 -1.94 -9.88
CA ALA A 56 18.63 -1.80 -10.93
C ALA A 56 19.81 -2.76 -10.72
N ALA A 57 20.31 -2.87 -9.49
CA ALA A 57 21.43 -3.74 -9.14
C ALA A 57 21.09 -5.23 -9.32
N LEU A 58 19.84 -5.63 -9.08
CA LEU A 58 19.37 -7.01 -9.21
C LEU A 58 19.04 -7.43 -10.65
N SER A 59 18.81 -6.48 -11.55
CA SER A 59 18.27 -6.76 -12.89
C SER A 59 19.31 -6.71 -14.02
N GLU A 60 20.60 -6.58 -13.70
CA GLU A 60 21.79 -6.58 -14.58
C GLU A 60 21.68 -5.79 -15.92
N ASN A 61 22.55 -4.80 -16.15
CA ASN A 61 22.65 -4.06 -17.42
C ASN A 61 21.38 -3.32 -17.89
N ILE A 62 20.54 -2.88 -16.95
CA ILE A 62 19.37 -2.06 -17.27
C ILE A 62 19.59 -0.57 -16.96
N SER A 63 18.93 0.30 -17.71
CA SER A 63 18.92 1.75 -17.43
C SER A 63 18.11 2.05 -16.16
N THR A 64 18.35 3.21 -15.54
CA THR A 64 17.59 3.66 -14.36
C THR A 64 16.09 3.81 -14.65
N ILE A 65 15.72 4.18 -15.88
CA ILE A 65 14.33 4.30 -16.32
C ILE A 65 13.69 2.91 -16.35
N GLU A 66 14.38 1.91 -16.91
CA GLU A 66 13.87 0.55 -16.94
C GLU A 66 13.79 -0.04 -15.52
N ALA A 67 14.77 0.25 -14.66
CA ALA A 67 14.72 -0.17 -13.25
C ALA A 67 13.52 0.42 -12.51
N THR A 68 13.19 1.69 -12.78
CA THR A 68 12.00 2.35 -12.23
C THR A 68 10.73 1.65 -12.73
N ARG A 69 10.65 1.36 -14.02
CA ARG A 69 9.51 0.67 -14.63
C ARG A 69 9.32 -0.72 -14.03
N ILE A 70 10.40 -1.49 -13.89
CA ILE A 70 10.38 -2.83 -13.29
C ILE A 70 9.94 -2.75 -11.82
N ALA A 71 10.50 -1.83 -11.03
CA ALA A 71 10.13 -1.64 -9.64
C ALA A 71 8.64 -1.34 -9.48
N LEU A 72 8.12 -0.40 -10.27
CA LEU A 72 6.70 -0.04 -10.25
C LEU A 72 5.78 -1.18 -10.69
N THR A 73 6.18 -1.92 -11.74
CA THR A 73 5.41 -3.06 -12.25
C THR A 73 5.35 -4.19 -11.22
N ASN A 74 6.48 -4.51 -10.58
CA ASN A 74 6.55 -5.50 -9.52
C ASN A 74 5.76 -5.06 -8.29
N GLY A 75 5.83 -3.79 -7.91
CA GLY A 75 5.00 -3.23 -6.84
C GLY A 75 3.51 -3.36 -7.12
N GLY A 76 3.07 -2.99 -8.33
CA GLY A 76 1.69 -3.14 -8.76
C GLY A 76 1.24 -4.61 -8.79
N SER A 77 2.08 -5.50 -9.32
CA SER A 77 1.82 -6.95 -9.32
C SER A 77 1.68 -7.50 -7.90
N GLY A 78 2.58 -7.13 -6.99
CA GLY A 78 2.52 -7.52 -5.58
C GLY A 78 1.24 -7.04 -4.89
N LEU A 79 0.77 -5.83 -5.17
CA LEU A 79 -0.52 -5.34 -4.67
C LEU A 79 -1.70 -6.19 -5.16
N LEU A 80 -1.70 -6.56 -6.45
CA LEU A 80 -2.73 -7.43 -7.01
C LEU A 80 -2.70 -8.84 -6.40
N GLN A 81 -1.51 -9.38 -6.11
CA GLN A 81 -1.35 -10.67 -5.45
C GLN A 81 -1.85 -10.66 -3.99
N ILE A 82 -1.75 -9.52 -3.30
CA ILE A 82 -2.25 -9.36 -1.92
C ILE A 82 -3.77 -9.13 -1.88
N LEU A 83 -4.37 -8.64 -2.96
CA LEU A 83 -5.79 -8.25 -3.01
C LEU A 83 -6.77 -9.37 -2.59
N PRO A 84 -6.60 -10.66 -2.98
CA PRO A 84 -7.43 -11.75 -2.47
C PRO A 84 -7.43 -11.86 -0.93
N PHE A 85 -6.28 -11.67 -0.29
CA PHE A 85 -6.19 -11.71 1.18
C PHE A 85 -6.91 -10.52 1.81
N ALA A 86 -6.79 -9.33 1.20
CA ALA A 86 -7.55 -8.16 1.63
C ALA A 86 -9.07 -8.42 1.56
N TYR A 87 -9.55 -9.08 0.51
CA TYR A 87 -10.97 -9.47 0.39
C TYR A 87 -11.42 -10.42 1.50
N VAL A 88 -10.60 -11.40 1.90
CA VAL A 88 -10.94 -12.29 3.02
C VAL A 88 -11.10 -11.50 4.33
N VAL A 89 -10.19 -10.55 4.58
CA VAL A 89 -10.27 -9.66 5.75
C VAL A 89 -11.53 -8.79 5.71
N PHE A 90 -11.83 -8.17 4.57
CA PHE A 90 -13.05 -7.38 4.42
C PHE A 90 -14.31 -8.22 4.60
N LEU A 91 -14.35 -9.42 4.01
CA LEU A 91 -15.47 -10.34 4.16
C LEU A 91 -15.69 -10.73 5.63
N PHE A 92 -14.62 -11.01 6.37
CA PHE A 92 -14.71 -11.26 7.82
C PHE A 92 -15.34 -10.08 8.57
N PHE A 93 -14.90 -8.85 8.31
CA PHE A 93 -15.46 -7.67 8.96
C PHE A 93 -16.91 -7.42 8.56
N LEU A 94 -17.27 -7.63 7.30
CA LEU A 94 -18.65 -7.51 6.81
C LEU A 94 -19.56 -8.56 7.44
N LEU A 95 -19.12 -9.81 7.54
CA LEU A 95 -19.86 -10.86 8.23
C LEU A 95 -20.06 -10.54 9.71
N LYS A 96 -18.99 -10.10 10.38
CA LYS A 96 -19.05 -9.68 11.79
C LYS A 96 -20.04 -8.52 11.97
N ALA A 97 -20.03 -7.53 11.08
CA ALA A 97 -20.96 -6.41 11.11
C ALA A 97 -22.40 -6.85 10.83
N SER A 98 -22.61 -7.76 9.87
CA SER A 98 -23.93 -8.29 9.50
C SER A 98 -24.55 -9.16 10.61
N LEU A 99 -23.73 -9.91 11.35
CA LEU A 99 -24.18 -10.78 12.44
C LEU A 99 -24.27 -10.03 13.78
N ARG A 100 -23.75 -8.81 13.87
CA ARG A 100 -23.90 -7.97 15.05
C ARG A 100 -25.38 -7.64 15.20
N ARG A 101 -26.03 -8.23 16.22
CA ARG A 101 -27.39 -7.84 16.61
C ARG A 101 -27.40 -6.32 16.81
N ARG A 102 -28.38 -5.63 16.21
CA ARG A 102 -28.64 -4.24 16.56
C ARG A 102 -28.72 -4.16 18.09
N PRO A 103 -28.00 -3.25 18.76
CA PRO A 103 -28.39 -2.87 20.11
C PRO A 103 -29.89 -2.60 20.07
N GLN A 104 -30.65 -3.03 21.09
CA GLN A 104 -32.07 -2.68 21.19
C GLN A 104 -32.15 -1.17 21.04
N ASP A 105 -32.61 -0.73 19.87
CA ASP A 105 -32.65 0.66 19.52
C ASP A 105 -33.86 1.21 20.28
N PRO A 106 -33.67 2.08 21.28
CA PRO A 106 -34.77 2.53 22.12
C PRO A 106 -35.88 3.20 21.29
N LEU A 107 -35.58 3.68 20.07
CA LEU A 107 -36.56 4.20 19.12
C LEU A 107 -37.39 3.12 18.42
N LEU A 108 -36.85 1.91 18.22
CA LEU A 108 -37.60 0.76 17.68
C LEU A 108 -38.53 0.15 18.73
N ALA A 109 -38.13 0.15 20.00
CA ALA A 109 -38.98 -0.32 21.09
C ALA A 109 -40.26 0.51 21.24
N LEU A 110 -40.22 1.80 20.89
CA LEU A 110 -41.38 2.69 20.91
C LEU A 110 -42.37 2.43 19.76
N LEU A 111 -41.95 1.76 18.68
CA LEU A 111 -42.83 1.40 17.56
C LEU A 111 -43.62 0.10 17.80
N ASP A 112 -43.14 -0.74 18.72
CA ASP A 112 -43.81 -1.99 19.10
C ASP A 112 -44.85 -1.79 20.23
N GLU A 113 -44.94 -0.58 20.80
CA GLU A 113 -45.90 -0.22 21.87
C GLU A 113 -47.21 0.43 21.37
N GLU A 114 -47.36 0.66 20.06
CA GLU A 114 -48.63 1.06 19.39
C GLU A 114 -49.39 -0.15 18.80
#